data_AF-A0A381SVJ8-F1
#
_entry.id   AF-A0A381SVJ8-F1
#
_cell.length_a   1.000
_cell.length_b   1.000
_cell.length_c   1.000
_cell.angle_alpha   90.00
_cell.angle_beta   90.00
_cell.angle_gamma   90.00
#
_symmetry.space_group_name_H-M   'P 1'
#
loop_
_entity.id
_entity.type
_entity.pdbx_description
1 polymer ?
#
loop_
_entity_poly.entity_id
_entity_poly.type
_entity_poly.pdbx_seq_one_letter_code
_entity_poly.pdbx_strand_id
1 'polypeptide(L)'
;MITQQPLGGKAQFGGQRFGEMEVWALEAYGAAYCLQELLTIKSDDVLGRVKVYEAIVKGDNIPEPGIPESFKVLIKEMQSLCLDVEVMGKDGQEVEMRELDEDVYRTTESLGIDLSRPERGSDEEDAQREAARAARFLT
;
A
#
# COMPACT_ATOMS: atom_id res chain seq x y z
N MET A 1 -3.22 13.00 4.75
CA MET A 1 -4.17 12.05 5.38
C MET A 1 -3.38 11.29 6.43
N ILE A 2 -3.87 11.17 7.67
CA ILE A 2 -3.05 10.72 8.83
C ILE A 2 -3.17 9.20 9.06
N THR A 3 -4.36 8.63 8.86
CA THR A 3 -4.58 7.17 8.86
C THR A 3 -5.19 6.74 7.53
N GLN A 4 -4.87 5.53 7.05
CA GLN A 4 -5.36 5.00 5.77
C GLN A 4 -6.67 4.23 5.91
N GLN A 5 -7.37 4.44 7.04
CA GLN A 5 -8.61 3.78 7.39
C GLN A 5 -9.78 4.26 6.53
N PRO A 6 -10.77 3.39 6.27
CA PRO A 6 -12.00 3.80 5.63
C PRO A 6 -12.67 4.94 6.41
N LEU A 7 -13.14 5.96 5.70
CA LEU A 7 -13.85 7.08 6.30
C LEU A 7 -15.12 6.58 7.00
N GLY A 8 -15.54 7.29 8.06
CA GLY A 8 -16.77 6.99 8.78
C GLY A 8 -17.99 7.68 8.17
N GLY A 9 -19.16 7.03 8.28
CA GLY A 9 -20.46 7.66 8.06
C GLY A 9 -21.13 7.33 6.72
N LYS A 10 -22.46 7.17 6.78
CA LYS A 10 -23.29 6.75 5.63
C LYS A 10 -23.22 7.70 4.43
N ALA A 11 -23.00 8.99 4.66
CA ALA A 11 -22.95 10.00 3.60
C ALA A 11 -21.69 9.88 2.71
N GLN A 12 -20.62 9.25 3.21
CA GLN A 12 -19.35 9.07 2.50
C GLN A 12 -19.14 7.63 2.00
N PHE A 13 -20.20 6.81 2.03
CA PHE A 13 -20.08 5.35 1.85
C PHE A 13 -19.01 4.75 2.77
N GLY A 14 -18.98 5.25 4.02
CA GLY A 14 -17.98 4.89 4.99
C GLY A 14 -18.12 3.49 5.56
N GLY A 15 -17.01 2.94 6.05
CA GLY A 15 -16.97 1.63 6.70
C GLY A 15 -17.70 1.62 8.05
N GLN A 16 -18.03 0.42 8.53
CA GLN A 16 -18.51 0.23 9.89
C GLN A 16 -17.33 0.26 10.85
N ARG A 17 -17.49 0.93 12.01
CA ARG A 17 -16.50 0.87 13.07
C ARG A 17 -16.50 -0.53 13.67
N PHE A 18 -15.34 -1.17 13.62
CA PHE A 18 -15.01 -2.34 14.42
C PHE A 18 -14.18 -1.88 15.61
N GLY A 19 -14.75 -1.95 16.81
CA GLY A 19 -14.17 -1.44 18.04
C GLY A 19 -13.63 -2.52 18.96
N GLU A 20 -13.16 -2.09 20.12
CA GLU A 20 -12.52 -2.93 21.14
C GLU A 20 -13.44 -4.04 21.65
N MET A 21 -14.73 -3.76 21.83
CA MET A 21 -15.69 -4.78 22.27
C MET A 21 -15.89 -5.87 21.23
N GLU A 22 -15.89 -5.52 19.93
CA GLU A 22 -15.99 -6.53 18.87
C GLU A 22 -14.68 -7.33 18.71
N VAL A 23 -13.52 -6.71 18.96
CA VAL A 23 -12.23 -7.40 19.04
C VAL A 23 -12.29 -8.47 20.14
N TRP A 24 -12.71 -8.12 21.35
CA TRP A 24 -12.84 -9.08 22.46
C TRP A 24 -13.78 -10.23 22.12
N ALA A 25 -14.87 -9.94 21.41
CA ALA A 25 -15.79 -10.99 20.97
C ALA A 25 -15.08 -11.99 20.03
N LEU A 26 -14.35 -11.52 19.01
CA LEU A 26 -13.64 -12.40 18.08
C LEU A 26 -12.50 -13.17 18.74
N GLU A 27 -11.79 -12.55 19.67
CA GLU A 27 -10.75 -13.21 20.46
C GLU A 27 -11.34 -14.33 21.31
N ALA A 28 -12.47 -14.08 21.99
CA ALA A 28 -13.16 -15.10 22.79
C ALA A 28 -13.68 -16.26 21.94
N TYR A 29 -14.09 -16.00 20.69
CA TYR A 29 -14.44 -17.04 19.72
C TYR A 29 -13.23 -17.82 19.19
N GLY A 30 -12.00 -17.34 19.39
CA GLY A 30 -10.80 -17.94 18.81
C GLY A 30 -10.65 -17.71 17.30
N ALA A 31 -11.31 -16.68 16.75
CA ALA A 31 -11.35 -16.39 15.32
C ALA A 31 -10.14 -15.54 14.87
N ALA A 32 -8.93 -16.04 15.08
CA ALA A 32 -7.68 -15.30 14.85
C ALA A 32 -7.54 -14.76 13.42
N TYR A 33 -7.82 -15.59 12.39
CA TYR A 33 -7.72 -15.17 10.99
C TYR A 33 -8.75 -14.11 10.61
N CYS A 34 -9.96 -14.19 11.15
CA CYS A 34 -11.01 -13.19 10.91
C CYS A 34 -10.62 -11.85 11.53
N LEU A 35 -10.11 -11.86 12.77
CA LEU A 35 -9.63 -10.67 13.44
C LEU A 35 -8.44 -10.04 12.69
N GLN A 36 -7.47 -10.86 12.27
CA GLN A 36 -6.33 -10.40 11.48
C GLN A 36 -6.80 -9.75 10.18
N GLU A 37 -7.67 -10.41 9.43
CA GLU A 37 -8.23 -9.90 8.17
C GLU A 37 -8.94 -8.55 8.35
N LEU A 38 -9.73 -8.40 9.42
CA LEU A 38 -10.44 -7.17 9.75
C LEU A 38 -9.49 -6.01 10.05
N LEU A 39 -8.42 -6.25 10.82
CA LEU A 39 -7.48 -5.21 11.25
C LEU A 39 -6.43 -4.84 10.18
N THR A 40 -6.21 -5.71 9.20
CA THR A 40 -5.18 -5.53 8.15
C THR A 40 -5.83 -5.18 6.82
N ILE A 41 -6.09 -6.19 5.97
CA ILE A 41 -6.53 -6.08 4.59
C ILE A 41 -7.95 -5.53 4.42
N LYS A 42 -8.74 -5.40 5.48
CA LYS A 42 -10.04 -4.70 5.45
C LYS A 42 -10.02 -3.30 6.08
N SER A 43 -8.90 -2.91 6.71
CA SER A 43 -8.77 -1.63 7.41
C SER A 43 -7.63 -0.79 6.83
N ASP A 44 -6.39 -1.03 7.25
CA ASP A 44 -5.25 -0.11 7.07
C ASP A 44 -4.11 -0.64 6.20
N ASP A 45 -4.17 -1.88 5.71
CA ASP A 45 -3.16 -2.40 4.78
C ASP A 45 -3.48 -1.95 3.34
N VAL A 46 -2.84 -0.87 2.90
CA VAL A 46 -3.10 -0.24 1.59
C VAL A 46 -2.79 -1.20 0.44
N LEU A 47 -1.63 -1.86 0.48
CA LEU A 47 -1.19 -2.77 -0.59
C LEU A 47 -1.99 -4.08 -0.54
N GLY A 48 -2.26 -4.57 0.68
CA GLY A 48 -3.10 -5.74 0.90
C GLY A 48 -4.50 -5.55 0.33
N ARG A 49 -5.16 -4.41 0.56
CA ARG A 49 -6.50 -4.10 0.00
C ARG A 49 -6.55 -4.24 -1.52
N VAL A 50 -5.54 -3.73 -2.23
CA VAL A 50 -5.49 -3.81 -3.70
C VAL A 50 -5.29 -5.25 -4.16
N LYS A 51 -4.34 -5.97 -3.55
CA LYS A 51 -4.06 -7.38 -3.92
C LYS A 51 -5.24 -8.29 -3.62
N VAL A 52 -5.95 -8.06 -2.52
CA VAL A 52 -7.16 -8.81 -2.17
C VAL A 52 -8.27 -8.54 -3.17
N TYR A 53 -8.47 -7.29 -3.59
CA TYR A 53 -9.43 -6.97 -4.63
C TYR A 53 -9.10 -7.69 -5.95
N GLU A 54 -7.83 -7.69 -6.36
CA GLU A 54 -7.36 -8.40 -7.54
C GLU A 54 -7.59 -9.92 -7.44
N ALA A 55 -7.24 -10.52 -6.29
CA ALA A 55 -7.45 -11.94 -6.04
C ALA A 55 -8.94 -12.33 -6.09
N ILE A 56 -9.83 -11.53 -5.51
CA ILE A 56 -11.28 -11.74 -5.56
C ILE A 56 -11.80 -11.71 -7.00
N VAL A 57 -11.34 -10.74 -7.81
CA VAL A 57 -11.75 -10.63 -9.22
C VAL A 57 -11.25 -11.81 -10.05
N LYS A 58 -10.05 -12.33 -9.75
CA LYS A 58 -9.46 -13.49 -10.43
C LYS A 58 -10.00 -14.84 -9.94
N GLY A 59 -10.63 -14.88 -8.76
CA GLY A 59 -11.03 -16.11 -8.09
C GLY A 59 -9.85 -16.86 -7.45
N ASP A 60 -8.75 -16.16 -7.19
CA ASP A 60 -7.57 -16.70 -6.54
C ASP A 60 -7.70 -16.64 -5.01
N ASN A 61 -6.84 -17.38 -4.30
CA ASN A 61 -6.80 -17.31 -2.85
C ASN A 61 -6.33 -15.93 -2.36
N ILE A 62 -6.92 -15.49 -1.24
CA ILE A 62 -6.58 -14.23 -0.58
C ILE A 62 -5.10 -14.29 -0.14
N PRO A 63 -4.28 -13.28 -0.48
CA PRO A 63 -2.88 -13.22 -0.09
C PRO A 63 -2.72 -13.05 1.43
N GLU A 64 -1.52 -13.37 1.95
CA GLU A 64 -1.20 -13.15 3.35
C GLU A 64 -1.21 -11.64 3.70
N PRO A 65 -1.83 -11.24 4.81
CA PRO A 65 -1.84 -9.86 5.27
C PRO A 65 -0.46 -9.29 5.61
N GLY A 66 -0.25 -8.01 5.33
CA GLY A 66 0.95 -7.27 5.69
C GLY A 66 0.88 -6.59 7.06
N ILE A 67 1.85 -5.68 7.29
CA ILE A 67 1.92 -4.84 8.50
C ILE A 67 0.93 -3.67 8.34
N PRO A 68 0.04 -3.41 9.32
CA PRO A 68 -0.85 -2.25 9.28
C PRO A 68 -0.10 -0.92 9.33
N GLU A 69 -0.59 0.07 8.59
CA GLU A 69 -0.01 1.42 8.60
C GLU A 69 -0.15 2.12 9.95
N SER A 70 -1.23 1.85 10.69
CA SER A 70 -1.42 2.37 12.04
C SER A 70 -0.30 1.96 13.00
N PHE A 71 0.33 0.79 12.80
CA PHE A 71 1.48 0.38 13.60
C PHE A 71 2.75 1.17 13.25
N LYS A 72 2.97 1.46 11.95
CA LYS A 72 4.09 2.30 11.51
C LYS A 72 3.94 3.73 12.06
N VAL A 73 2.72 4.29 12.02
CA VAL A 73 2.42 5.61 12.59
C VAL A 73 2.70 5.62 14.10
N LEU A 74 2.27 4.59 14.84
CA LEU A 74 2.54 4.47 16.28
C LEU A 74 4.05 4.55 16.58
N ILE A 75 4.88 3.84 15.82
CA ILE A 75 6.34 3.86 16.02
C ILE A 75 6.90 5.27 15.79
N LYS A 76 6.49 5.95 14.71
CA LYS A 76 6.91 7.33 14.43
C LYS A 76 6.41 8.30 15.50
N GLU A 77 5.21 8.11 16.04
CA GLU A 77 4.68 8.92 17.15
C GLU A 77 5.52 8.73 18.42
N MET A 78 5.93 7.50 18.76
CA MET A 78 6.83 7.25 19.88
C MET A 78 8.22 7.87 19.65
N GLN A 79 8.79 7.73 18.45
CA GLN A 79 10.06 8.34 18.07
C GLN A 79 10.01 9.88 18.13
N SER A 80 8.85 10.48 17.84
CA SER A 80 8.65 11.94 17.97
C SER A 80 8.74 12.44 19.42
N LEU A 81 8.54 11.55 20.40
CA LEU A 81 8.72 11.82 21.83
C LEU A 81 10.16 11.54 22.30
N CYS A 82 11.10 11.37 21.37
CA CYS A 82 12.49 10.97 21.64
C CYS A 82 12.61 9.59 22.31
N LEU A 83 11.65 8.70 22.08
CA LEU A 83 11.75 7.30 22.50
C LEU A 83 12.41 6.50 21.38
N ASP A 84 13.43 5.74 21.74
CA ASP A 84 14.08 4.81 20.81
C ASP A 84 13.30 3.50 20.79
N VAL A 85 12.59 3.26 19.69
CA VAL A 85 11.70 2.09 19.50
C VAL A 85 12.12 1.41 18.20
N GLU A 86 12.69 0.22 18.35
CA GLU A 86 13.14 -0.62 17.25
C GLU A 86 12.37 -1.95 17.26
N VAL A 87 12.09 -2.49 16.08
CA VAL A 87 11.46 -3.81 15.96
C VAL A 87 12.53 -4.85 15.69
N MET A 88 12.73 -5.74 16.66
CA MET A 88 13.73 -6.81 16.58
C MET A 88 13.13 -8.09 15.99
N GLY A 89 13.82 -8.65 15.00
CA GLY A 89 13.55 -9.99 14.51
C GLY A 89 14.00 -11.08 15.51
N LYS A 90 13.64 -12.33 15.24
CA LYS A 90 14.05 -13.49 16.07
C LYS A 90 15.57 -13.63 16.18
N ASP A 91 16.30 -13.18 15.17
CA ASP A 91 17.76 -13.26 15.08
C ASP A 91 18.46 -12.08 15.76
N GLY A 92 17.71 -11.19 16.43
CA GLY A 92 18.23 -9.97 17.06
C GLY A 92 18.64 -8.88 16.08
N GLN A 93 18.34 -9.06 14.78
CA GLN A 93 18.52 -8.02 13.77
C GLN A 93 17.32 -7.08 13.78
N GLU A 94 17.60 -5.80 13.57
CA GLU A 94 16.57 -4.79 13.39
C GLU A 94 15.81 -5.02 12.08
N VAL A 95 14.49 -5.00 12.16
CA VAL A 95 13.60 -5.10 11.01
C VAL A 95 13.23 -3.69 10.57
N GLU A 96 13.84 -3.25 9.48
CA GLU A 96 13.52 -1.97 8.87
C GLU A 96 12.09 -1.97 8.33
N MET A 97 11.24 -1.10 8.88
CA MET A 97 9.88 -0.90 8.38
C MET A 97 9.89 0.11 7.24
N ARG A 98 9.80 -0.41 6.02
CA ARG A 98 9.76 0.42 4.81
C ARG A 98 8.49 1.26 4.73
N GLU A 99 8.68 2.48 4.25
CA GLU A 99 7.61 3.46 4.09
C GLU A 99 6.80 3.17 2.81
N LEU A 100 5.51 3.53 2.83
CA LEU A 100 4.59 3.30 1.71
C LEU A 100 5.10 3.87 0.38
N ASP A 101 5.82 4.99 0.43
CA ASP A 101 6.36 5.64 -0.75
C ASP A 101 7.34 4.71 -1.49
N GLU A 102 8.21 3.99 -0.77
CA GLU A 102 9.15 3.04 -1.37
C GLU A 102 8.43 1.86 -2.06
N ASP A 103 7.33 1.39 -1.48
CA ASP A 103 6.54 0.31 -2.06
C ASP A 103 5.77 0.77 -3.31
N VAL A 104 5.28 2.01 -3.34
CA VAL A 104 4.68 2.62 -4.54
C VAL A 104 5.72 2.76 -5.64
N TYR A 105 6.92 3.26 -5.33
CA TYR A 105 8.02 3.37 -6.30
C TYR A 105 8.44 2.02 -6.87
N ARG A 106 8.54 0.96 -6.06
CA ARG A 106 8.81 -0.39 -6.59
C ARG A 106 7.68 -0.94 -7.43
N THR A 107 6.43 -0.66 -7.06
CA THR A 107 5.27 -1.11 -7.84
C THR A 107 5.25 -0.42 -9.21
N THR A 108 5.52 0.89 -9.28
CA THR A 108 5.64 1.62 -10.55
C THR A 108 6.84 1.16 -11.37
N GLU A 109 7.99 0.88 -10.75
CA GLU A 109 9.13 0.25 -11.42
C GLU A 109 8.79 -1.13 -11.99
N SER A 110 8.07 -1.97 -11.23
CA SER A 110 7.64 -3.30 -11.68
C SER A 110 6.66 -3.26 -12.86
N LEU A 111 5.94 -2.15 -13.00
CA LEU A 111 5.04 -1.85 -14.12
C LEU A 111 5.75 -1.18 -15.29
N GLY A 112 7.06 -0.93 -15.20
CA GLY A 112 7.86 -0.26 -16.24
C GLY A 112 7.52 1.22 -16.43
N ILE A 113 6.92 1.86 -15.42
CA ILE A 113 6.58 3.29 -15.45
C ILE A 113 7.76 4.06 -14.87
N ASP A 114 8.63 4.52 -15.76
CA ASP A 114 9.76 5.37 -15.41
C ASP A 114 9.29 6.82 -15.15
N LEU A 115 9.12 7.17 -13.88
CA LEU A 115 8.79 8.52 -13.41
C LEU A 115 9.98 9.50 -13.51
N SER A 116 11.19 9.02 -13.81
CA SER A 116 12.35 9.87 -14.07
C SER A 116 12.36 10.44 -15.49
N ARG A 117 11.50 9.92 -16.38
CA ARG A 117 11.30 10.45 -17.72
C ARG A 117 10.60 11.82 -17.61
N PRO A 118 11.24 12.92 -18.02
CA PRO A 118 10.54 14.19 -18.15
C PRO A 118 9.35 13.97 -19.09
N GLU A 119 8.16 14.39 -18.66
CA GLU A 119 6.97 14.31 -19.49
C GLU A 119 7.25 14.86 -20.89
N ARG A 120 6.66 14.19 -21.91
CA ARG A 120 6.50 14.61 -23.31
C ARG A 120 7.57 15.61 -23.79
N GLY A 121 8.49 15.10 -24.62
CA GLY A 121 9.26 15.99 -25.50
C GLY A 121 8.31 17.00 -26.14
N SER A 122 8.74 18.26 -26.27
CA SER A 122 7.92 19.30 -26.88
C SER A 122 7.35 18.80 -28.22
N ASP A 123 6.19 19.31 -28.65
CA ASP A 123 5.57 18.93 -29.93
C ASP A 123 6.58 19.00 -31.11
N GLU A 124 7.63 19.82 -30.98
CA GLU A 124 8.78 19.90 -31.90
C GLU A 124 9.67 18.64 -31.92
N GLU A 125 9.94 18.03 -30.76
CA GLU A 125 10.73 16.79 -30.68
C GLU A 125 9.98 15.58 -31.23
N ASP A 126 8.66 15.51 -31.05
CA ASP A 126 7.84 14.43 -31.62
C ASP A 126 7.70 14.59 -33.14
N ALA A 127 7.54 15.82 -33.64
CA ALA A 127 7.55 16.12 -35.09
C ALA A 127 8.89 15.78 -35.76
N GLN A 128 10.02 16.04 -35.08
CA GLN A 128 11.34 15.67 -35.59
C GLN A 128 11.55 14.15 -35.63
N ARG A 129 11.00 13.40 -34.66
CA ARG A 129 11.06 11.92 -34.65
C ARG A 129 10.18 11.31 -35.75
N GLU A 130 9.00 11.87 -36.02
CA GLU A 130 8.16 11.46 -37.15
C GLU A 130 8.83 11.75 -38.50
N ALA A 131 9.43 12.94 -38.68
CA ALA A 131 10.17 13.29 -39.89
C ALA A 131 11.37 12.36 -40.12
N ALA A 132 12.11 12.02 -39.06
CA ALA A 132 13.23 11.10 -39.12
C ALA A 132 12.79 9.64 -39.44
N ARG A 133 11.62 9.21 -38.94
CA ARG A 133 11.04 7.91 -39.29
C ARG A 133 10.58 7.85 -40.75
N ALA A 134 9.97 8.92 -41.26
CA ALA A 134 9.55 9.02 -42.66
C ALA A 134 10.76 8.98 -43.62
N ALA A 135 11.86 9.66 -43.27
CA ALA A 135 13.09 9.65 -44.06
C ALA A 135 13.76 8.27 -44.12
N ARG A 136 13.65 7.47 -43.06
CA ARG A 136 14.19 6.10 -43.00
C ARG A 136 13.44 5.06 -43.83
N PHE A 137 12.20 5.35 -44.22
CA PHE A 137 11.37 4.46 -45.05
C PHE A 137 11.52 4.73 -46.56
N LEU A 138 12.29 5.74 -46.95
CA LEU A 138 12.48 6.18 -48.34
C LEU A 138 13.90 5.90 -48.89
N THR A 139 14.72 5.16 -48.16
CA THR A 139 15.99 4.55 -48.63
C THR A 139 15.90 3.04 -48.54
#